data_AF-A0A9D9C6G2-F1
#
_entry.id   AF-A0A9D9C6G2-F1
#
_cell.length_a   1.000
_cell.length_b   1.000
_cell.length_c   1.000
_cell.angle_alpha   90.00
_cell.angle_beta   90.00
_cell.angle_gamma   90.00
#
_symmetry.space_group_name_H-M   'P 1'
#
loop_
_entity.id
_entity.type
_entity.pdbx_description
1 polymer ?
#
loop_
_entity_poly.entity_id
_entity_poly.type
_entity_poly.pdbx_seq_one_letter_code
_entity_poly.pdbx_strand_id
1 'polypeptide(L)'
;MKKNIITIIFLALLALTATAQPMKQRVQSDACITSAETQQRKIASQIRVEVSETVELMSILARTAGNKEYNMDMAGQYTKDTEVWFAPYKQHAAVTCFQSLRDQHSISYDAVMSMAIHLNIDNGMVKFLGEQAELEKRWSNVDIDDFIDKLNMFYTDTRFHDFFEQHRTFYDEGLKAYETSVMTYFHQEWYARFYGTAPTDRFRIVIGFTCGGGNYGPRCQLPG
;
A
#
# COMPACT_ATOMS: atom_id res chain seq x y z
N MET A 1 -35.89 21.67 11.20
CA MET A 1 -37.15 21.14 11.79
C MET A 1 -37.96 20.46 10.68
N LYS A 2 -38.08 19.11 10.70
CA LYS A 2 -38.99 18.26 9.88
C LYS A 2 -38.75 18.31 8.33
N LYS A 3 -38.79 17.22 7.55
CA LYS A 3 -39.44 15.91 7.68
C LYS A 3 -38.84 14.90 6.69
N ASN A 4 -39.01 13.64 7.07
CA ASN A 4 -38.66 12.37 6.42
C ASN A 4 -39.23 12.16 5.00
N ILE A 5 -38.60 11.27 4.24
CA ILE A 5 -39.28 10.42 3.25
C ILE A 5 -39.16 8.96 3.70
N ILE A 6 -40.31 8.35 3.98
CA ILE A 6 -40.53 6.91 4.17
C ILE A 6 -41.40 6.49 3.00
N THR A 7 -40.99 5.44 2.26
CA THR A 7 -41.89 4.61 1.43
C THR A 7 -41.43 3.14 1.44
N ILE A 8 -41.93 2.42 2.46
CA ILE A 8 -42.55 1.06 2.52
C ILE A 8 -43.09 0.54 1.16
N ILE A 9 -43.16 -0.75 0.76
CA ILE A 9 -42.90 -2.12 1.25
C ILE A 9 -43.01 -3.03 0.00
N PHE A 10 -42.33 -4.20 -0.03
CA PHE A 10 -42.93 -5.38 -0.66
C PHE A 10 -43.06 -6.51 0.38
N LEU A 11 -44.30 -6.95 0.57
CA LEU A 11 -44.68 -8.10 1.38
C LEU A 11 -44.09 -9.38 0.76
N ALA A 12 -43.40 -10.17 1.57
CA ALA A 12 -43.36 -11.61 1.43
C ALA A 12 -43.97 -12.21 2.69
N LEU A 13 -45.28 -12.50 2.59
CA LEU A 13 -46.00 -13.35 3.53
C LEU A 13 -45.56 -14.80 3.25
N LEU A 14 -44.85 -15.43 4.17
CA LEU A 14 -44.73 -16.89 4.20
C LEU A 14 -44.64 -17.37 5.65
N ALA A 15 -45.78 -17.91 6.08
CA ALA A 15 -46.02 -18.86 7.15
C ALA A 15 -45.13 -18.77 8.40
N LEU A 16 -45.74 -18.34 9.51
CA LEU A 16 -45.45 -18.94 10.80
C LEU A 16 -45.73 -20.45 10.69
N THR A 17 -44.69 -21.24 10.50
CA THR A 17 -44.57 -22.48 11.28
C THR A 17 -43.53 -22.19 12.34
N ALA A 18 -43.98 -21.97 13.58
CA ALA A 18 -43.12 -22.12 14.74
C ALA A 18 -42.78 -23.61 14.85
N THR A 19 -41.86 -24.07 14.01
CA THR A 19 -41.07 -25.25 14.36
C THR A 19 -40.05 -24.74 15.35
N ALA A 20 -40.19 -25.16 16.61
CA ALA A 20 -39.10 -25.09 17.56
C ALA A 20 -37.96 -25.90 16.95
N GLN A 21 -37.05 -25.24 16.21
CA GLN A 21 -35.81 -25.87 15.82
C GLN A 21 -35.13 -26.31 17.12
N PRO A 22 -34.66 -27.56 17.21
CA PRO A 22 -34.05 -28.06 18.43
C PRO A 22 -32.91 -27.11 18.81
N MET A 23 -32.87 -26.71 20.07
CA MET A 23 -31.93 -25.71 20.62
C MET A 23 -30.47 -25.97 20.22
N LYS A 24 -30.14 -27.23 19.90
CA LYS A 24 -28.86 -27.69 19.36
C LYS A 24 -28.51 -27.09 17.98
N GLN A 25 -29.49 -26.92 17.10
CA GLN A 25 -29.30 -26.44 15.72
C GLN A 25 -29.07 -24.92 15.65
N ARG A 26 -29.73 -24.15 16.54
CA ARG A 26 -29.54 -22.69 16.68
C ARG A 26 -28.19 -22.34 17.29
N VAL A 27 -27.77 -23.06 18.33
CA VAL A 27 -26.43 -22.91 18.92
C VAL A 27 -25.34 -23.25 17.90
N GLN A 28 -25.58 -24.25 17.06
CA GLN A 28 -24.62 -24.68 16.03
C GLN A 28 -24.58 -23.73 14.82
N SER A 29 -25.71 -23.12 14.44
CA SER A 29 -25.74 -22.07 13.40
C SER A 29 -25.10 -20.77 13.87
N ASP A 30 -25.37 -20.33 15.11
CA ASP A 30 -24.76 -19.13 15.68
C ASP A 30 -23.25 -19.32 15.92
N ALA A 31 -22.82 -20.52 16.32
CA ALA A 31 -21.41 -20.91 16.41
C ALA A 31 -20.72 -20.99 15.03
N CYS A 32 -21.44 -21.44 13.98
CA CYS A 32 -20.92 -21.50 12.61
C CYS A 32 -20.77 -20.09 11.99
N ILE A 33 -21.75 -19.21 12.22
CA ILE A 33 -21.69 -17.80 11.78
C ILE A 33 -20.59 -17.05 12.54
N THR A 34 -20.51 -17.18 13.87
CA THR A 34 -19.44 -16.54 14.65
C THR A 34 -18.06 -17.09 14.32
N SER A 35 -17.90 -18.39 14.04
CA SER A 35 -16.62 -18.95 13.60
C SER A 35 -16.24 -18.54 12.18
N ALA A 36 -17.18 -18.45 11.24
CA ALA A 36 -16.94 -17.93 9.89
C ALA A 36 -16.61 -16.43 9.90
N GLU A 37 -17.33 -15.61 10.67
CA GLU A 37 -17.03 -14.19 10.85
C GLU A 37 -15.71 -13.97 11.59
N THR A 38 -15.39 -14.82 12.57
CA THR A 38 -14.09 -14.77 13.29
C THR A 38 -12.96 -15.21 12.38
N GLN A 39 -13.15 -16.24 11.55
CA GLN A 39 -12.19 -16.69 10.55
C GLN A 39 -11.98 -15.61 9.48
N GLN A 40 -13.05 -14.96 9.01
CA GLN A 40 -12.99 -13.87 8.03
C GLN A 40 -12.33 -12.62 8.61
N ARG A 41 -12.62 -12.26 9.87
CA ARG A 41 -11.90 -11.18 10.60
C ARG A 41 -10.43 -11.53 10.82
N LYS A 42 -10.13 -12.80 11.09
CA LYS A 42 -8.75 -13.31 11.27
C LYS A 42 -7.94 -13.27 9.97
N ILE A 43 -8.56 -13.59 8.83
CA ILE A 43 -7.96 -13.46 7.49
C ILE A 43 -7.80 -11.99 7.10
N ALA A 44 -8.77 -11.13 7.46
CA ALA A 44 -8.69 -9.68 7.24
C ALA A 44 -7.69 -8.97 8.18
N SER A 45 -7.34 -9.58 9.32
CA SER A 45 -6.36 -9.06 10.28
C SER A 45 -4.94 -9.56 10.04
N GLN A 46 -4.72 -10.53 9.14
CA GLN A 46 -3.38 -11.04 8.88
C GLN A 46 -2.60 -10.04 8.03
N ILE A 47 -1.52 -9.52 8.59
CA ILE A 47 -0.58 -8.64 7.90
C ILE A 47 -0.03 -9.39 6.68
N ARG A 48 -0.19 -8.77 5.51
CA ARG A 48 0.32 -9.30 4.23
C ARG A 48 1.65 -8.67 3.89
N VAL A 49 2.56 -9.49 3.38
CA VAL A 49 3.81 -9.04 2.76
C VAL A 49 3.62 -8.99 1.25
N GLU A 50 4.04 -7.90 0.63
CA GLU A 50 3.82 -7.66 -0.78
C GLU A 50 4.85 -6.71 -1.38
N VAL A 51 4.81 -6.59 -2.70
CA VAL A 51 5.48 -5.53 -3.47
C VAL A 51 4.43 -4.58 -4.02
N SER A 52 4.75 -3.30 -4.12
CA SER A 52 3.89 -2.30 -4.76
C SER A 52 4.64 -1.59 -5.87
N GLU A 53 4.02 -1.51 -7.04
CA GLU A 53 4.58 -0.81 -8.20
C GLU A 53 4.78 0.68 -7.92
N THR A 54 3.87 1.31 -7.17
CA THR A 54 3.99 2.73 -6.81
C THR A 54 5.11 2.98 -5.79
N VAL A 55 5.37 2.01 -4.92
CA VAL A 55 6.50 2.05 -3.96
C VAL A 55 7.81 1.91 -4.70
N GLU A 56 7.93 0.95 -5.62
CA GLU A 56 9.14 0.84 -6.45
C GLU A 56 9.32 2.08 -7.35
N LEU A 57 8.24 2.63 -7.93
CA LEU A 57 8.30 3.82 -8.76
C LEU A 57 8.91 5.01 -8.02
N MET A 58 8.37 5.32 -6.84
CA MET A 58 8.88 6.43 -6.04
C MET A 58 10.29 6.17 -5.52
N SER A 59 10.61 4.93 -5.14
CA SER A 59 11.93 4.58 -4.63
C SER A 59 13.00 4.61 -5.74
N ILE A 60 12.69 4.15 -6.95
CA ILE A 60 13.57 4.21 -8.12
C ILE A 60 13.72 5.64 -8.63
N LEU A 61 12.67 6.45 -8.62
CA LEU A 61 12.78 7.89 -8.91
C LEU A 61 13.75 8.55 -7.93
N ALA A 62 13.59 8.30 -6.63
CA ALA A 62 14.47 8.82 -5.60
C ALA A 62 15.92 8.33 -5.77
N ARG A 63 16.11 7.04 -6.07
CA ARG A 63 17.44 6.47 -6.38
C ARG A 63 18.07 7.17 -7.59
N THR A 64 17.32 7.31 -8.68
CA THR A 64 17.77 7.97 -9.93
C THR A 64 18.12 9.44 -9.70
N ALA A 65 17.38 10.11 -8.80
CA ALA A 65 17.66 11.48 -8.34
C ALA A 65 18.91 11.61 -7.45
N GLY A 66 19.49 10.49 -6.98
CA GLY A 66 20.69 10.46 -6.16
C GLY A 66 20.43 10.46 -4.66
N ASN A 67 19.21 10.17 -4.22
CA ASN A 67 18.86 10.10 -2.79
C ASN A 67 19.59 8.92 -2.14
N LYS A 68 20.53 9.21 -1.24
CA LYS A 68 21.40 8.19 -0.61
C LYS A 68 20.62 7.13 0.15
N GLU A 69 19.51 7.52 0.77
CA GLU A 69 18.63 6.62 1.51
C GLU A 69 17.90 5.59 0.62
N TYR A 70 17.89 5.78 -0.71
CA TYR A 70 17.38 4.85 -1.72
C TYR A 70 18.46 4.24 -2.63
N ASN A 71 19.74 4.52 -2.33
CA ASN A 71 20.87 4.16 -3.18
C ASN A 71 21.82 3.14 -2.52
N MET A 72 21.32 2.33 -1.58
CA MET A 72 22.11 1.25 -0.99
C MET A 72 22.16 0.08 -1.97
N ASP A 73 23.34 -0.49 -2.21
CA ASP A 73 23.48 -1.70 -3.02
C ASP A 73 23.28 -2.94 -2.14
N MET A 74 22.00 -3.28 -1.93
CA MET A 74 21.60 -4.45 -1.12
C MET A 74 20.83 -5.49 -1.93
N ALA A 75 20.52 -5.21 -3.20
CA ALA A 75 19.70 -6.05 -4.06
C ALA A 75 20.49 -6.73 -5.20
N GLY A 76 21.83 -6.57 -5.22
CA GLY A 76 22.71 -7.30 -6.14
C GLY A 76 22.40 -7.04 -7.61
N GLN A 77 21.96 -8.07 -8.34
CA GLN A 77 21.68 -7.95 -9.77
C GLN A 77 20.54 -6.96 -10.05
N TYR A 78 19.50 -6.93 -9.22
CA TYR A 78 18.41 -5.97 -9.35
C TYR A 78 18.90 -4.52 -9.25
N THR A 79 19.87 -4.25 -8.38
CA THR A 79 20.52 -2.93 -8.28
C THR A 79 21.13 -2.52 -9.63
N LYS A 80 21.88 -3.44 -10.26
CA LYS A 80 22.56 -3.19 -11.54
C LYS A 80 21.55 -2.98 -12.67
N ASP A 81 20.51 -3.81 -12.71
CA ASP A 81 19.46 -3.73 -13.74
C ASP A 81 18.72 -2.39 -13.62
N THR A 82 18.42 -1.95 -12.39
CA THR A 82 17.87 -0.61 -12.12
C THR A 82 18.81 0.48 -12.64
N GLU A 83 20.10 0.42 -12.31
CA GLU A 83 21.06 1.46 -12.73
C GLU A 83 21.20 1.53 -14.25
N VAL A 84 21.27 0.38 -14.93
CA VAL A 84 21.37 0.32 -16.40
C VAL A 84 20.10 0.85 -17.05
N TRP A 85 18.93 0.41 -16.57
CA TRP A 85 17.65 0.78 -17.18
C TRP A 85 17.37 2.28 -17.04
N PHE A 86 17.61 2.85 -15.86
CA PHE A 86 17.26 4.24 -15.56
C PHE A 86 18.39 5.25 -15.84
N ALA A 87 19.61 4.80 -16.18
CA ALA A 87 20.74 5.68 -16.50
C ALA A 87 20.46 6.74 -17.57
N PRO A 88 19.76 6.45 -18.70
CA PRO A 88 19.45 7.46 -19.71
C PRO A 88 18.53 8.58 -19.21
N TYR A 89 17.79 8.34 -18.12
CA TYR A 89 16.74 9.23 -17.61
C TYR A 89 17.22 10.12 -16.46
N LYS A 90 18.52 10.16 -16.16
CA LYS A 90 19.08 11.00 -15.08
C LYS A 90 18.80 12.49 -15.22
N GLN A 91 18.49 12.98 -16.43
CA GLN A 91 18.12 14.37 -16.71
C GLN A 91 16.62 14.52 -17.03
N HIS A 92 15.81 13.48 -16.79
CA HIS A 92 14.37 13.50 -17.03
C HIS A 92 13.67 14.55 -16.14
N ALA A 93 12.60 15.17 -16.64
CA ALA A 93 11.88 16.24 -15.95
C ALA A 93 11.47 15.86 -14.51
N ALA A 94 10.98 14.63 -14.30
CA ALA A 94 10.66 14.12 -12.98
C ALA A 94 11.87 13.99 -12.05
N VAL A 95 13.03 13.58 -12.57
CA VAL A 95 14.25 13.43 -11.77
C VAL A 95 14.73 14.80 -11.31
N THR A 96 14.79 15.78 -12.22
CA THR A 96 15.15 17.17 -11.90
C THR A 96 14.14 17.80 -10.93
N CYS A 97 12.84 17.58 -11.14
CA CYS A 97 11.80 18.03 -10.22
C CYS A 97 12.02 17.42 -8.83
N PHE A 98 12.25 16.11 -8.73
CA PHE A 98 12.44 15.43 -7.46
C PHE A 98 13.71 15.89 -6.72
N GLN A 99 14.79 16.21 -7.44
CA GLN A 99 15.98 16.86 -6.87
C GLN A 99 15.64 18.24 -6.28
N SER A 100 14.89 19.06 -7.00
CA SER A 100 14.41 20.36 -6.49
C SER A 100 13.52 20.20 -5.26
N LEU A 101 12.63 19.19 -5.24
CA LEU A 101 11.79 18.89 -4.08
C LEU A 101 12.61 18.49 -2.85
N ARG A 102 13.69 17.73 -3.04
CA ARG A 102 14.63 17.45 -1.96
C ARG A 102 15.27 18.73 -1.43
N ASP A 103 15.77 19.59 -2.30
CA ASP A 103 16.52 20.78 -1.90
C ASP A 103 15.62 21.87 -1.25
N GLN A 104 14.42 22.07 -1.79
CA GLN A 104 13.52 23.15 -1.39
C GLN A 104 12.57 22.74 -0.26
N HIS A 105 12.15 21.47 -0.24
CA HIS A 105 11.11 20.97 0.65
C HIS A 105 11.59 19.80 1.54
N SER A 106 12.85 19.39 1.43
CA SER A 106 13.41 18.26 2.18
C SER A 106 12.68 16.92 1.93
N ILE A 107 12.10 16.75 0.74
CA ILE A 107 11.47 15.48 0.33
C ILE A 107 12.53 14.39 0.26
N SER A 108 12.49 13.50 1.25
CA SER A 108 13.47 12.44 1.51
C SER A 108 12.87 11.43 2.48
N TYR A 109 13.48 10.24 2.61
CA TYR A 109 13.04 9.23 3.58
C TYR A 109 11.52 8.93 3.50
N ASP A 110 10.83 8.93 4.64
CA ASP A 110 9.41 8.64 4.80
C ASP A 110 8.48 9.54 3.98
N ALA A 111 8.87 10.78 3.63
CA ALA A 111 8.05 11.63 2.77
C ALA A 111 7.87 11.01 1.37
N VAL A 112 8.88 10.31 0.86
CA VAL A 112 8.80 9.64 -0.44
C VAL A 112 7.80 8.48 -0.38
N MET A 113 7.85 7.68 0.69
CA MET A 113 6.92 6.55 0.87
C MET A 113 5.50 7.02 1.20
N SER A 114 5.37 8.16 1.88
CA SER A 114 4.07 8.79 2.10
C SER A 114 3.38 9.12 0.79
N MET A 115 4.08 9.68 -0.20
CA MET A 115 3.53 9.86 -1.53
C MET A 115 3.20 8.52 -2.19
N ALA A 116 4.14 7.56 -2.18
CA ALA A 116 3.98 6.28 -2.86
C ALA A 116 2.70 5.51 -2.52
N ILE A 117 2.29 5.51 -1.25
CA ILE A 117 1.08 4.80 -0.81
C ILE A 117 -0.22 5.54 -1.13
N HIS A 118 -0.14 6.81 -1.52
CA HIS A 118 -1.25 7.62 -2.02
C HIS A 118 -1.29 7.64 -3.55
N LEU A 119 -0.53 6.79 -4.23
CA LEU A 119 -0.60 6.66 -5.68
C LEU A 119 -1.42 5.43 -6.08
N ASN A 120 -2.05 5.52 -7.24
CA ASN A 120 -2.61 4.39 -7.95
C ASN A 120 -2.18 4.43 -9.42
N ILE A 121 -2.03 3.25 -10.02
CA ILE A 121 -1.77 3.11 -11.45
C ILE A 121 -3.04 2.53 -12.06
N ASP A 122 -3.65 3.27 -12.98
CA ASP A 122 -4.87 2.88 -13.68
C ASP A 122 -4.71 3.12 -15.17
N ASN A 123 -4.82 2.05 -15.95
CA ASN A 123 -4.59 2.05 -17.40
C ASN A 123 -3.26 2.71 -17.81
N GLY A 124 -2.19 2.39 -17.08
CA GLY A 124 -0.85 2.91 -17.34
C GLY A 124 -0.63 4.37 -16.93
N MET A 125 -1.59 5.00 -16.24
CA MET A 125 -1.45 6.37 -15.73
C MET A 125 -1.33 6.38 -14.22
N VAL A 126 -0.34 7.12 -13.72
CA VAL A 126 -0.16 7.39 -12.29
C VAL A 126 -1.16 8.45 -11.85
N LYS A 127 -1.89 8.19 -10.76
CA LYS A 127 -2.87 9.09 -10.16
C LYS A 127 -2.59 9.26 -8.68
N PHE A 128 -2.70 10.49 -8.19
CA PHE A 128 -2.73 10.76 -6.76
C PHE A 128 -4.12 10.49 -6.19
N LEU A 129 -4.17 9.86 -5.02
CA LEU A 129 -5.36 9.52 -4.27
C LEU A 129 -5.38 10.31 -2.96
N GLY A 130 -6.53 10.87 -2.62
CA GLY A 130 -6.73 11.58 -1.36
C GLY A 130 -6.39 13.07 -1.47
N GLU A 131 -6.08 13.67 -0.33
CA GLU A 131 -5.80 15.09 -0.22
C GLU A 131 -4.34 15.34 0.18
N GLN A 132 -3.76 16.45 -0.28
CA GLN A 132 -2.38 16.83 0.06
C GLN A 132 -2.14 16.93 1.59
N ALA A 133 -3.19 17.23 2.36
CA ALA A 133 -3.13 17.27 3.83
C ALA A 133 -2.90 15.90 4.49
N GLU A 134 -3.13 14.79 3.76
CA GLU A 134 -2.91 13.42 4.22
C GLU A 134 -1.46 12.95 4.04
N LEU A 135 -0.70 13.66 3.20
CA LEU A 135 0.73 13.41 2.99
C LEU A 135 1.56 13.85 4.20
N GLU A 136 2.79 13.35 4.27
CA GLU A 136 3.78 13.85 5.21
C GLU A 136 3.97 15.37 5.01
N LYS A 137 3.99 16.12 6.11
CA LYS A 137 3.96 17.60 6.15
C LYS A 137 4.93 18.32 5.22
N ARG A 138 6.03 17.69 4.79
CA ARG A 138 6.97 18.29 3.83
C ARG A 138 6.34 18.52 2.45
N TRP A 139 5.27 17.80 2.13
CA TRP A 139 4.51 17.99 0.89
C TRP A 139 3.58 19.21 0.92
N SER A 140 3.30 19.85 2.07
CA SER A 140 2.22 20.86 2.18
C SER A 140 2.36 22.11 1.31
N ASN A 141 3.56 22.42 0.80
CA ASN A 141 3.80 23.58 -0.07
C ASN A 141 4.33 23.15 -1.46
N VAL A 142 4.08 21.91 -1.85
CA VAL A 142 4.46 21.36 -3.14
C VAL A 142 3.27 21.43 -4.08
N ASP A 143 3.51 21.79 -5.34
CA ASP A 143 2.51 21.64 -6.40
C ASP A 143 2.39 20.13 -6.73
N ILE A 144 1.35 19.49 -6.19
CA ILE A 144 1.15 18.04 -6.34
C ILE A 144 0.79 17.69 -7.78
N ASP A 145 -0.05 18.49 -8.44
CA ASP A 145 -0.47 18.21 -9.80
C ASP A 145 0.73 18.27 -10.77
N ASP A 146 1.58 19.29 -10.64
CA ASP A 146 2.81 19.40 -11.44
C ASP A 146 3.78 18.23 -11.20
N PHE A 147 3.90 17.77 -9.95
CA PHE A 147 4.71 16.61 -9.61
C PHE A 147 4.14 15.31 -10.22
N ILE A 148 2.83 15.10 -10.13
CA ILE A 148 2.16 13.90 -10.65
C ILE A 148 2.24 13.85 -12.18
N ASP A 149 2.07 14.98 -12.86
CA ASP A 149 2.25 15.06 -14.33
C ASP A 149 3.66 14.60 -14.73
N LYS A 150 4.69 15.08 -14.03
CA LYS A 150 6.07 14.68 -14.28
C LYS A 150 6.32 13.21 -13.93
N LEU A 151 5.75 12.73 -12.83
CA LEU A 151 5.85 11.33 -12.43
C LEU A 151 5.20 10.42 -13.48
N ASN A 152 4.07 10.81 -14.05
CA ASN A 152 3.39 10.09 -15.11
C ASN A 152 4.20 10.06 -16.42
N MET A 153 4.86 11.18 -16.77
CA MET A 153 5.84 11.20 -17.86
C MET A 153 6.98 10.21 -17.60
N PHE A 154 7.55 10.21 -16.39
CA PHE A 154 8.63 9.29 -16.03
C PHE A 154 8.18 7.84 -16.13
N TYR A 155 7.00 7.51 -15.61
CA TYR A 155 6.42 6.17 -15.70
C TYR A 155 6.31 5.69 -17.14
N THR A 156 5.84 6.55 -18.04
CA THR A 156 5.67 6.25 -19.47
C THR A 156 7.01 6.17 -20.21
N ASP A 157 7.83 7.21 -20.12
CA ASP A 157 9.06 7.37 -20.90
C ASP A 157 10.13 6.33 -20.52
N THR A 158 10.15 5.91 -19.26
CA THR A 158 11.04 4.86 -18.76
C THR A 158 10.52 3.46 -19.03
N ARG A 159 9.26 3.31 -19.51
CA ARG A 159 8.56 2.03 -19.55
C ARG A 159 8.61 1.33 -18.20
N PHE A 160 8.26 2.06 -17.15
CA PHE A 160 8.42 1.60 -15.78
C PHE A 160 7.66 0.29 -15.52
N HIS A 161 6.46 0.17 -16.06
CA HIS A 161 5.67 -1.06 -15.96
C HIS A 161 6.42 -2.28 -16.49
N ASP A 162 7.02 -2.15 -17.68
CA ASP A 162 7.78 -3.24 -18.30
C ASP A 162 8.98 -3.65 -17.42
N PHE A 163 9.69 -2.67 -16.86
CA PHE A 163 10.75 -2.93 -15.89
C PHE A 163 10.22 -3.67 -14.66
N PHE A 164 9.10 -3.21 -14.09
CA PHE A 164 8.50 -3.82 -12.91
C PHE A 164 8.05 -5.26 -13.19
N GLU A 165 7.37 -5.51 -14.30
CA GLU A 165 6.94 -6.85 -14.70
C GLU A 165 8.11 -7.79 -15.03
N GLN A 166 9.18 -7.28 -15.63
CA GLN A 166 10.39 -8.07 -15.92
C GLN A 166 11.05 -8.63 -14.64
N HIS A 167 10.85 -7.98 -13.49
CA HIS A 167 11.46 -8.37 -12.21
C HIS A 167 10.49 -9.12 -11.27
N ARG A 168 9.31 -9.55 -11.74
CA ARG A 168 8.33 -10.29 -10.92
C ARG A 168 8.91 -11.49 -10.19
N THR A 169 9.70 -12.31 -10.87
CA THR A 169 10.37 -13.47 -10.25
C THR A 169 11.28 -13.04 -9.09
N PHE A 170 12.05 -11.97 -9.26
CA PHE A 170 12.93 -11.44 -8.21
C PHE A 170 12.13 -10.97 -6.99
N TYR A 171 11.02 -10.25 -7.22
CA TYR A 171 10.14 -9.83 -6.14
C TYR A 171 9.53 -11.03 -5.41
N ASP A 172 8.99 -12.01 -6.14
CA ASP A 172 8.37 -13.20 -5.55
C ASP A 172 9.34 -14.01 -4.69
N GLU A 173 10.60 -14.14 -5.14
CA GLU A 173 11.67 -14.76 -4.34
C GLU A 173 11.97 -13.97 -3.07
N GLY A 174 12.05 -12.65 -3.15
CA GLY A 174 12.24 -11.77 -1.99
C GLY A 174 11.08 -11.84 -0.99
N LEU A 175 9.83 -11.83 -1.49
CA LEU A 175 8.63 -11.99 -0.65
C LEU A 175 8.62 -13.34 0.04
N LYS A 176 8.92 -14.42 -0.68
CA LYS A 176 9.01 -15.78 -0.11
C LYS A 176 10.10 -15.88 0.96
N ALA A 177 11.26 -15.28 0.72
CA ALA A 177 12.34 -15.23 1.70
C ALA A 177 11.90 -14.47 2.96
N TYR A 178 11.28 -13.30 2.80
CA TYR A 178 10.79 -12.51 3.93
C TYR A 178 9.71 -13.25 4.74
N GLU A 179 8.74 -13.87 4.06
CA GLU A 179 7.72 -14.72 4.69
C GLU A 179 8.36 -15.85 5.52
N THR A 180 9.32 -16.56 4.93
CA THR A 180 9.96 -17.71 5.59
C THR A 180 10.86 -17.28 6.76
N SER A 181 11.61 -16.19 6.62
CA SER A 181 12.65 -15.80 7.57
C SER A 181 12.18 -14.81 8.64
N VAL A 182 11.18 -13.97 8.34
CA VAL A 182 10.68 -12.93 9.26
C VAL A 182 9.28 -13.26 9.73
N MET A 183 8.34 -13.48 8.81
CA MET A 183 6.93 -13.65 9.18
C MET A 183 6.66 -14.91 9.99
N THR A 184 7.41 -16.00 9.76
CA THR A 184 7.38 -17.21 10.59
C THR A 184 7.54 -16.92 12.09
N TYR A 185 8.33 -15.90 12.45
CA TYR A 185 8.61 -15.52 13.83
C TYR A 185 7.86 -14.26 14.28
N PHE A 186 7.05 -13.68 13.40
CA PHE A 186 6.29 -12.48 13.70
C PHE A 186 4.92 -12.83 14.29
N HIS A 187 4.89 -12.84 15.62
CA HIS A 187 3.72 -13.11 16.43
C HIS A 187 2.74 -11.93 16.48
N GLN A 188 1.92 -11.74 15.44
CA GLN A 188 1.02 -10.58 15.26
C GLN A 188 0.11 -10.29 16.47
N GLU A 189 -0.19 -11.29 17.31
CA GLU A 189 -0.96 -11.11 18.54
C GLU A 189 -0.22 -10.28 19.62
N TRP A 190 1.08 -9.99 19.44
CA TRP A 190 1.84 -9.10 20.30
C TRP A 190 1.16 -7.75 20.49
N TYR A 191 0.55 -7.21 19.43
CA TYR A 191 -0.08 -5.88 19.45
C TYR A 191 -1.23 -5.85 20.46
N ALA A 192 -2.15 -6.80 20.37
CA ALA A 192 -3.29 -6.87 21.28
C ALA A 192 -2.86 -7.22 22.71
N ARG A 193 -1.83 -8.08 22.88
CA ARG A 193 -1.26 -8.38 24.21
C ARG A 193 -0.65 -7.13 24.86
N PHE A 194 -0.02 -6.27 24.08
CA PHE A 194 0.67 -5.08 24.58
C PHE A 194 -0.28 -3.92 24.83
N TYR A 195 -1.15 -3.58 23.87
CA TYR A 195 -2.04 -2.42 23.94
C TYR A 195 -3.41 -2.73 24.57
N GLY A 196 -3.75 -4.01 24.77
CA GLY A 196 -5.05 -4.43 25.34
C GLY A 196 -6.22 -4.36 24.36
N THR A 197 -6.00 -3.92 23.12
CA THR A 197 -7.03 -3.82 22.07
C THR A 197 -6.52 -4.38 20.75
N ALA A 198 -7.42 -4.98 19.98
CA ALA A 198 -7.11 -5.37 18.61
C ALA A 198 -6.83 -4.12 17.74
N PRO A 199 -5.98 -4.23 16.71
CA PRO A 199 -5.78 -3.14 15.77
C PRO A 199 -7.10 -2.82 15.04
N THR A 200 -7.43 -1.54 14.95
CA THR A 200 -8.58 -1.05 14.16
C THR A 200 -8.19 -0.78 12.71
N ASP A 201 -6.90 -0.54 12.46
CA ASP A 201 -6.35 -0.26 11.15
C ASP A 201 -5.91 -1.53 10.42
N ARG A 202 -5.78 -1.44 9.10
CA ARG A 202 -5.20 -2.48 8.27
C ARG A 202 -3.71 -2.23 8.10
N PHE A 203 -2.90 -3.21 8.46
CA PHE A 203 -1.45 -3.16 8.32
C PHE A 203 -1.00 -4.02 7.14
N ARG A 204 -0.08 -3.48 6.34
CA ARG A 204 0.59 -4.16 5.23
C ARG A 204 2.09 -3.97 5.38
N ILE A 205 2.87 -4.97 4.97
CA ILE A 205 4.32 -4.87 4.84
C ILE A 205 4.61 -4.81 3.34
N VAL A 206 5.05 -3.65 2.87
CA VAL A 206 5.48 -3.49 1.49
C VAL A 206 7.00 -3.53 1.44
N ILE A 207 7.55 -4.51 0.72
CA ILE A 207 9.00 -4.63 0.53
C ILE A 207 9.40 -3.68 -0.60
N GLY A 208 10.12 -2.61 -0.24
CA GLY A 208 10.77 -1.72 -1.20
C GLY A 208 12.20 -2.19 -1.46
N PHE A 209 12.45 -2.79 -2.62
CA PHE A 209 13.73 -3.41 -2.95
C PHE A 209 14.85 -2.40 -3.20
N THR A 210 14.48 -1.12 -3.37
CA THR A 210 15.42 0.01 -3.46
C THR A 210 15.47 0.86 -2.19
N CYS A 211 14.68 0.57 -1.15
CA CYS A 211 14.70 1.30 0.14
C CYS A 211 15.96 1.04 0.98
N GLY A 212 16.83 0.10 0.56
CA GLY A 212 18.01 -0.28 1.32
C GLY A 212 17.67 -0.77 2.73
N GLY A 213 18.43 -0.31 3.73
CA GLY A 213 18.14 -0.58 5.14
C GLY A 213 17.04 0.29 5.77
N GLY A 214 16.45 1.22 5.00
CA GLY A 214 15.39 2.11 5.50
C GLY A 214 14.07 1.38 5.67
N ASN A 215 13.36 1.68 6.77
CA ASN A 215 12.01 1.20 7.02
C ASN A 215 11.13 2.39 7.39
N TYR A 216 9.94 2.48 6.78
CA TYR A 216 9.05 3.64 6.92
C TYR A 216 7.64 3.17 7.25
N GLY A 217 6.92 3.94 8.07
CA GLY A 217 5.55 3.64 8.50
C GLY A 217 4.54 4.71 8.10
N PRO A 218 4.41 5.07 6.80
CA PRO A 218 3.38 6.00 6.37
C PRO A 218 1.99 5.37 6.51
N ARG A 219 0.95 6.21 6.59
CA ARG A 219 -0.45 5.79 6.60
C ARG A 219 -1.21 6.52 5.50
N CYS A 220 -2.18 5.84 4.91
CA CYS A 220 -3.16 6.44 4.00
C CYS A 220 -4.56 5.99 4.42
N GLN A 221 -5.56 6.83 4.12
CA GLN A 221 -6.95 6.42 4.22
C GLN A 221 -7.41 5.99 2.84
N LEU A 222 -7.70 4.70 2.67
CA LEU A 222 -8.23 4.20 1.40
C LEU A 222 -9.66 4.73 1.19
N PRO A 223 -10.04 5.13 -0.03
CA PRO A 223 -11.43 5.43 -0.36
C PRO A 223 -12.33 4.26 0.02
N GLY A 224 -13.46 4.56 0.67
CA GLY A 224 -14.46 3.59 1.13
C GLY A 224 -15.28 2.96 0.01
#